data_AF-A0A3Q3JED5-F1
#
_entry.id   AF-A0A3Q3JED5-F1
#
_cell.length_a   1.000
_cell.length_b   1.000
_cell.length_c   1.000
_cell.angle_alpha   90.00
_cell.angle_beta   90.00
_cell.angle_gamma   90.00
#
_symmetry.space_group_name_H-M   'P 1'
#
loop_
_entity.id
_entity.type
_entity.pdbx_description
1 polymer ?
#
loop_
_entity_poly.entity_id
_entity_poly.type
_entity_poly.pdbx_seq_one_letter_code
_entity_poly.pdbx_strand_id
1 'polypeptide(L)'
;MKINRNTVLEGHKVVLVPYNANHVTRYHEWMKCPELEHLTPSEPPTLEQEYDMQGSWREDDDSKTSSCTFIILDKQQWADPCIEEEQCMVGDFNMFLMDPTDLSSAELEIMIAGDAHRTRKLVIIALLKRETSEQG
;
A
#
# COMPACT_ATOMS: atom_id res chain seq x y z
N MET A 1 2.57 -10.74 1.64
CA MET A 1 1.93 -9.81 2.60
C MET A 1 1.44 -10.47 3.91
N LYS A 2 1.96 -11.64 4.32
CA LYS A 2 1.57 -12.23 5.61
C LYS A 2 1.99 -11.41 6.83
N ILE A 3 3.14 -10.73 6.76
CA ILE A 3 3.73 -9.99 7.87
C ILE A 3 2.84 -8.83 8.32
N ASN A 4 2.23 -8.10 7.38
CA ASN A 4 1.41 -6.93 7.69
C ASN A 4 -0.10 -7.21 7.69
N ARG A 5 -0.56 -8.45 7.49
CA ARG A 5 -1.98 -8.79 7.27
C ARG A 5 -2.96 -8.35 8.38
N ASN A 6 -2.46 -8.14 9.60
CA ASN A 6 -3.24 -7.72 10.78
C ASN A 6 -2.68 -6.44 11.40
N THR A 7 -1.87 -5.69 10.66
CA THR A 7 -1.18 -4.51 11.16
C THR A 7 -1.88 -3.27 10.66
N VAL A 8 -2.37 -2.44 11.59
CA VAL A 8 -2.86 -1.09 11.30
C VAL A 8 -1.88 -0.10 11.90
N LEU A 9 -1.44 0.87 11.09
CA LEU A 9 -0.55 1.95 11.55
C LEU A 9 -1.31 3.27 11.53
N GLU A 10 -1.51 3.84 12.71
CA GLU A 10 -2.20 5.11 12.84
C GLU A 10 -1.22 6.28 12.88
N GLY A 11 -1.32 7.15 11.88
CA GLY A 11 -0.68 8.46 11.88
C GLY A 11 -1.60 9.55 12.44
N HIS A 12 -1.11 10.79 12.34
CA HIS A 12 -1.90 11.97 12.71
C HIS A 12 -2.99 12.30 11.69
N LYS A 13 -2.73 12.11 10.39
CA LYS A 13 -3.65 12.47 9.29
C LYS A 13 -4.14 11.27 8.48
N VAL A 14 -3.40 10.18 8.52
CA VAL A 14 -3.67 9.00 7.71
C VAL A 14 -3.61 7.74 8.57
N VAL A 15 -4.30 6.71 8.11
CA VAL A 15 -4.21 5.36 8.66
C VAL A 15 -3.73 4.42 7.54
N LEU A 16 -2.77 3.56 7.84
CA LEU A 16 -2.32 2.52 6.92
C LEU A 16 -2.98 1.21 7.33
N VAL A 17 -3.77 0.63 6.43
CA VAL A 17 -4.43 -0.66 6.62
C VAL A 17 -3.88 -1.70 5.64
N PRO A 18 -3.92 -3.00 5.96
CA PRO A 18 -3.49 -4.04 5.04
C PRO A 18 -4.34 -4.02 3.76
N TYR A 19 -3.73 -4.21 2.59
CA TYR A 19 -4.48 -4.32 1.35
C TYR A 19 -5.31 -5.61 1.31
N ASN A 20 -6.63 -5.46 1.25
CA ASN A 20 -7.62 -6.52 1.30
C ASN A 20 -8.46 -6.55 0.01
N ALA A 21 -9.15 -7.68 -0.22
CA ALA A 21 -9.94 -7.89 -1.43
C ALA A 21 -11.02 -6.82 -1.67
N ASN A 22 -11.60 -6.25 -0.61
CA ASN A 22 -12.61 -5.19 -0.72
C ASN A 22 -12.05 -3.88 -1.30
N HIS A 23 -10.74 -3.64 -1.20
CA HIS A 23 -10.07 -2.47 -1.78
C HIS A 23 -9.83 -2.60 -3.29
N VAL A 24 -9.80 -3.83 -3.83
CA VAL A 24 -9.38 -4.14 -5.20
C VAL A 24 -10.17 -3.35 -6.23
N THR A 25 -11.50 -3.27 -6.08
CA THR A 25 -12.36 -2.56 -7.04
C THR A 25 -11.96 -1.09 -7.16
N ARG A 26 -11.75 -0.39 -6.04
CA ARG A 26 -11.37 1.03 -6.07
C ARG A 26 -9.94 1.23 -6.53
N TYR A 27 -9.03 0.37 -6.08
CA TYR A 27 -7.64 0.38 -6.52
C TYR A 27 -7.52 0.21 -8.04
N HIS A 28 -8.28 -0.73 -8.61
CA HIS A 28 -8.33 -0.96 -10.05
C HIS A 28 -8.80 0.29 -10.83
N GLU A 29 -9.76 1.05 -10.31
CA GLU A 29 -10.14 2.33 -10.93
C GLU A 29 -9.01 3.37 -10.91
N TRP A 30 -8.18 3.40 -9.87
CA TRP A 30 -6.99 4.27 -9.85
C TRP A 30 -5.98 3.87 -10.91
N MET A 31 -5.79 2.58 -11.14
CA MET A 31 -4.85 2.05 -12.13
C MET A 31 -5.24 2.37 -13.59
N LYS A 32 -6.50 2.73 -13.85
CA LYS A 32 -6.96 3.22 -15.17
C LYS A 32 -6.57 4.68 -15.45
N CYS A 33 -5.93 5.36 -14.50
CA CYS A 33 -5.41 6.71 -14.69
C CYS A 33 -4.34 6.71 -15.81
N PRO A 34 -4.53 7.48 -16.90
CA PRO A 34 -3.58 7.52 -18.01
C PRO A 34 -2.18 7.96 -17.61
N GLU A 35 -2.04 8.81 -16.59
CA GLU A 35 -0.75 9.21 -16.05
C GLU A 35 0.02 8.05 -15.38
N LEU A 36 -0.68 7.04 -14.85
CA LEU A 36 -0.06 5.83 -14.30
C LEU A 36 0.31 4.83 -15.39
N GLU A 37 -0.52 4.69 -16.42
CA GLU A 37 -0.25 3.76 -17.55
C GLU A 37 1.08 4.09 -18.23
N HIS A 38 1.44 5.37 -18.38
CA HIS A 38 2.73 5.77 -18.96
C HIS A 38 3.95 5.41 -18.09
N LEU A 39 3.74 5.19 -16.79
CA LEU A 39 4.79 4.83 -15.83
C LEU A 39 4.97 3.32 -15.71
N THR A 40 4.05 2.52 -16.27
CA THR A 40 4.07 1.06 -16.23
C THR A 40 4.25 0.47 -17.63
N PRO A 41 5.29 -0.34 -17.90
CA PRO A 41 5.59 -0.82 -19.25
C PRO A 41 4.60 -1.87 -19.82
N SER A 42 3.52 -2.22 -19.12
CA SER A 42 2.56 -3.27 -19.49
C SER A 42 1.12 -2.75 -19.51
N GLU A 43 0.24 -3.45 -20.25
CA GLU A 43 -1.21 -3.23 -20.17
C GLU A 43 -1.70 -3.45 -18.72
N PRO A 44 -2.65 -2.64 -18.23
CA PRO A 44 -3.21 -2.83 -16.90
C PRO A 44 -3.95 -4.17 -16.80
N PRO A 45 -3.79 -4.92 -15.69
CA PRO A 45 -4.50 -6.18 -15.49
C PRO A 45 -6.01 -5.97 -15.47
N THR A 46 -6.77 -7.01 -15.86
CA THR A 46 -8.23 -7.01 -15.70
C THR A 46 -8.59 -7.01 -14.21
N LEU A 47 -9.82 -6.61 -13.87
CA LEU A 47 -10.30 -6.64 -12.48
C LEU A 47 -10.18 -8.03 -11.85
N GLU A 48 -10.50 -9.10 -12.60
CA GLU A 48 -10.35 -10.48 -12.14
C GLU A 48 -8.89 -10.83 -11.86
N GLN A 49 -7.98 -10.43 -12.74
CA GLN A 49 -6.54 -10.62 -12.55
C GLN A 49 -6.02 -9.86 -11.31
N GLU A 50 -6.53 -8.66 -11.03
CA GLU A 50 -6.19 -7.91 -9.81
C GLU A 50 -6.63 -8.66 -8.54
N TYR A 51 -7.81 -9.28 -8.55
CA TYR A 51 -8.25 -10.13 -7.43
C TYR A 51 -7.32 -11.34 -7.24
N ASP A 52 -6.95 -12.03 -8.32
CA ASP A 52 -6.03 -13.16 -8.26
C ASP A 52 -4.64 -12.76 -7.75
N MET A 53 -4.12 -11.63 -8.25
CA MET A 53 -2.84 -11.06 -7.82
C MET A 53 -2.89 -10.68 -6.33
N GLN A 54 -3.92 -9.96 -5.90
CA GLN A 54 -4.12 -9.59 -4.50
C GLN A 54 -4.18 -10.82 -3.59
N GLY A 55 -4.92 -11.86 -4.00
CA GLY A 55 -5.01 -13.12 -3.27
C GLY A 55 -3.65 -13.79 -3.12
N SER A 56 -2.90 -13.88 -4.23
CA SER A 56 -1.55 -14.46 -4.23
C SER A 56 -0.60 -13.73 -3.28
N TRP A 57 -0.61 -12.38 -3.30
CA TRP A 57 0.21 -11.57 -2.41
C TRP A 57 -0.18 -11.70 -0.95
N ARG A 58 -1.47 -11.85 -0.66
CA ARG A 58 -1.99 -12.02 0.69
C ARG A 58 -1.54 -13.34 1.30
N GLU A 59 -1.52 -14.40 0.50
CA GLU A 59 -1.13 -15.74 0.94
C GLU A 59 0.38 -16.00 0.89
N ASP A 60 1.11 -15.16 0.15
CA ASP A 60 2.55 -15.27 -0.02
C ASP A 60 3.27 -15.33 1.32
N ASP A 61 3.79 -16.53 1.59
CA ASP A 61 4.58 -16.93 2.76
C ASP A 61 6.06 -17.02 2.42
N ASP A 62 6.44 -16.69 1.17
CA ASP A 62 7.82 -16.76 0.79
C ASP A 62 8.59 -15.72 1.61
N SER A 63 9.41 -16.22 2.53
CA SER A 63 10.35 -15.44 3.35
C SER A 63 11.27 -14.52 2.53
N LYS A 64 11.28 -14.69 1.20
CA LYS A 64 11.99 -13.87 0.22
C LYS A 64 11.17 -12.68 -0.30
N THR A 65 9.84 -12.74 -0.26
CA THR A 65 8.99 -11.61 -0.65
C THR A 65 8.89 -10.65 0.53
N SER A 66 9.84 -9.74 0.56
CA SER A 66 9.95 -8.67 1.55
C SER A 66 9.02 -7.48 1.26
N SER A 67 7.89 -7.71 0.59
CA SER A 67 6.97 -6.64 0.24
C SER A 67 5.76 -6.56 1.19
N CYS A 68 5.50 -5.35 1.66
CA CYS A 68 4.31 -5.01 2.44
C CYS A 68 3.56 -3.90 1.71
N THR A 69 2.35 -4.19 1.26
CA THR A 69 1.44 -3.18 0.70
C THR A 69 0.43 -2.76 1.76
N PHE A 70 0.25 -1.46 1.91
CA PHE A 70 -0.80 -0.87 2.72
C PHE A 70 -1.66 0.05 1.85
N ILE A 71 -2.93 0.13 2.18
CA ILE A 71 -3.82 1.17 1.69
C ILE A 71 -3.76 2.35 2.65
N ILE A 72 -3.62 3.56 2.09
CA ILE A 72 -3.63 4.81 2.83
C ILE A 72 -5.07 5.29 2.91
N LEU A 73 -5.56 5.49 4.13
CA LEU A 73 -6.88 6.04 4.42
C LEU A 73 -6.76 7.46 4.96
N ASP A 74 -7.72 8.32 4.63
CA ASP A 74 -7.93 9.57 5.34
C ASP A 74 -8.46 9.29 6.75
N LYS A 75 -7.72 9.72 7.77
CA LYS A 75 -8.05 9.40 9.18
C LYS A 75 -9.35 10.05 9.65
N GLN A 76 -9.70 11.22 9.09
CA GLN A 76 -10.92 11.91 9.50
C GLN A 76 -12.16 11.20 8.96
N GLN A 77 -12.14 10.78 7.70
CA GLN A 77 -13.22 10.00 7.09
C GLN A 77 -13.34 8.61 7.72
N TRP A 78 -12.22 7.93 7.95
CA TRP A 78 -12.20 6.60 8.54
C TRP A 78 -12.72 6.55 9.98
N ALA A 79 -12.68 7.68 10.71
CA ALA A 79 -13.24 7.78 12.05
C ALA A 79 -14.78 7.87 12.07
N ASP A 80 -15.43 8.11 10.93
CA ASP A 80 -16.89 8.15 10.81
C ASP A 80 -17.44 6.74 10.49
N PRO A 81 -18.21 6.12 11.40
CA PRO A 81 -18.76 4.78 11.17
C PRO A 81 -19.82 4.72 10.06
N CYS A 82 -20.24 5.87 9.51
CA CYS A 82 -21.18 5.94 8.39
C CYS A 82 -20.48 5.86 7.03
N ILE A 83 -19.15 5.91 7.01
CA ILE A 83 -18.34 5.89 5.79
C ILE A 83 -17.66 4.53 5.68
N GLU A 84 -17.85 3.87 4.54
CA GLU A 84 -17.18 2.60 4.25
C GLU A 84 -15.67 2.82 4.06
N GLU A 85 -14.86 1.82 4.43
CA GLU A 85 -13.40 1.93 4.40
C GLU A 85 -12.86 2.26 3.00
N GLU A 86 -13.48 1.69 1.96
CA GLU A 86 -13.11 1.91 0.56
C GLU A 86 -13.29 3.38 0.16
N GLN A 87 -14.26 4.08 0.75
CA GLN A 87 -14.48 5.50 0.45
C GLN A 87 -13.41 6.39 1.07
N CYS A 88 -12.79 5.93 2.16
CA CYS A 88 -11.70 6.62 2.85
C CYS A 88 -10.34 6.48 2.14
N MET A 89 -10.23 5.62 1.12
CA MET A 89 -8.95 5.34 0.45
C MET A 89 -8.45 6.56 -0.33
N VAL A 90 -7.21 6.94 -0.09
CA VAL A 90 -6.51 8.10 -0.70
C VAL A 90 -5.17 7.75 -1.35
N GLY A 91 -4.74 6.49 -1.29
CA GLY A 91 -3.52 6.03 -1.94
C GLY A 91 -3.08 4.65 -1.46
N ASP A 92 -1.88 4.26 -1.86
CA ASP A 92 -1.21 3.05 -1.36
C ASP A 92 0.26 3.32 -1.01
N PHE A 93 0.78 2.45 -0.17
CA PHE A 93 2.14 2.46 0.33
C PHE A 93 2.70 1.05 0.16
N ASN A 94 3.61 0.88 -0.78
CA ASN A 94 4.37 -0.34 -0.96
C ASN A 94 5.75 -0.18 -0.33
N MET A 95 6.14 -1.15 0.48
CA MET A 95 7.47 -1.23 1.07
C MET A 95 8.11 -2.54 0.60
N PHE A 96 9.32 -2.46 0.06
CA PHE A 96 10.12 -3.60 -0.36
C PHE A 96 11.42 -3.61 0.45
N LEU A 97 11.66 -4.60 1.31
CA LEU A 97 12.97 -4.69 1.97
C LEU A 97 14.02 -5.08 0.93
N MET A 98 15.17 -4.41 1.00
CA MET A 98 16.29 -4.70 0.09
C MET A 98 16.93 -6.04 0.42
N ASP A 99 16.89 -6.43 1.69
CA ASP A 99 17.36 -7.73 2.19
C ASP A 99 16.34 -8.29 3.21
N PRO A 100 15.73 -9.46 2.96
CA PRO A 100 14.79 -10.09 3.90
C PRO A 100 15.42 -10.42 5.27
N THR A 101 16.74 -10.55 5.32
CA THR A 101 17.50 -10.85 6.54
C THR A 101 18.00 -9.60 7.25
N ASP A 102 18.00 -8.44 6.59
CA ASP A 102 18.38 -7.15 7.14
C ASP A 102 17.30 -6.08 6.92
N LEU A 103 16.54 -5.83 7.98
CA LEU A 103 15.46 -4.84 8.02
C LEU A 103 15.95 -3.37 8.10
N SER A 104 17.24 -3.11 7.87
CA SER A 104 17.83 -1.77 7.95
C SER A 104 17.56 -0.89 6.73
N SER A 105 17.12 -1.47 5.61
CA SER A 105 16.87 -0.72 4.37
C SER A 105 15.67 -1.24 3.60
N ALA A 106 14.89 -0.31 3.05
CA ALA A 106 13.71 -0.61 2.24
C ALA A 106 13.55 0.41 1.12
N GLU A 107 13.09 -0.05 -0.03
CA GLU A 107 12.51 0.80 -1.06
C GLU A 107 11.03 1.03 -0.74
N LEU A 108 10.63 2.30 -0.71
CA LEU A 108 9.26 2.72 -0.45
C LEU A 108 8.69 3.32 -1.72
N GLU A 109 7.51 2.87 -2.10
CA GLU A 109 6.76 3.41 -3.21
C GLU A 109 5.41 3.87 -2.69
N ILE A 110 5.12 5.15 -2.88
CA ILE A 110 3.91 5.79 -2.38
C ILE A 110 3.15 6.33 -3.56
N MET A 111 1.87 5.99 -3.61
CA MET A 111 0.94 6.55 -4.55
C MET A 111 -0.15 7.30 -3.78
N ILE A 112 -0.45 8.52 -4.22
CA ILE A 112 -1.59 9.31 -3.71
C ILE A 112 -2.58 9.49 -4.86
N ALA A 113 -3.79 8.96 -4.66
CA ALA A 113 -4.90 9.06 -5.59
C ALA A 113 -5.71 10.34 -5.31
N GLY A 114 -5.81 11.23 -6.31
CA GLY A 114 -6.62 12.44 -6.23
C GLY A 114 -8.01 12.29 -6.86
N ASP A 115 -8.95 13.15 -6.48
CA ASP A 115 -10.38 13.18 -6.88
C ASP A 115 -10.69 13.42 -8.38
N ALA A 116 -9.70 13.32 -9.27
CA ALA A 116 -9.90 13.56 -10.70
C ALA A 116 -9.02 12.67 -11.60
N HIS A 117 -8.70 11.46 -11.14
CA HIS A 117 -7.70 10.59 -11.80
C HIS A 117 -6.32 11.26 -11.87
N ARG A 118 -6.02 12.19 -10.96
CA ARG A 118 -4.68 12.74 -10.82
C ARG A 118 -3.95 11.94 -9.76
N THR A 119 -3.30 10.88 -10.22
CA THR A 119 -2.49 10.06 -9.34
C THR A 119 -1.05 10.52 -9.39
N ARG A 120 -0.42 10.65 -8.22
CA ARG A 120 1.02 10.93 -8.12
C ARG A 120 1.70 9.73 -7.49
N LYS A 121 2.72 9.22 -8.17
CA LYS A 121 3.58 8.14 -7.69
C LYS A 121 4.94 8.71 -7.31
N LEU A 122 5.43 8.36 -6.14
CA LEU A 122 6.72 8.76 -5.61
C LEU A 122 7.47 7.51 -5.13
N VAL A 123 8.68 7.32 -5.62
CA VAL A 123 9.58 6.25 -5.16
C VAL A 123 10.67 6.88 -4.30
N ILE A 124 10.86 6.35 -3.09
CA ILE A 124 11.82 6.81 -2.09
C ILE A 124 12.60 5.60 -1.59
N ILE A 125 13.93 5.65 -1.64
CA ILE A 125 14.77 4.66 -0.95
C ILE A 125 15.01 5.16 0.48
N ALA A 126 14.64 4.35 1.47
CA ALA A 126 14.74 4.71 2.88
C ALA A 126 15.72 3.79 3.65
N LEU A 127 16.59 4.41 4.45
CA LEU A 127 17.36 3.72 5.48
C LEU A 127 16.57 3.74 6.79
N LEU A 128 16.14 2.58 7.25
CA LEU A 128 15.37 2.40 8.47
C LEU A 128 16.33 2.37 9.66
N LYS A 129 16.44 3.48 10.38
CA LYS A 129 17.16 3.53 11.65
C LYS A 129 16.27 2.96 12.75
N ARG A 130 16.74 1.91 13.42
CA ARG A 130 16.12 1.49 14.68
C ARG A 130 16.40 2.57 15.72
N GLU A 131 15.34 3.18 16.26
CA GLU A 131 15.48 3.92 17.51
C GLU A 131 15.78 2.89 18.61
N THR A 132 17.04 2.85 19.06
CA THR A 132 17.37 2.15 20.30
C THR A 132 16.84 3.01 21.43
N SER A 133 15.72 2.59 22.01
CA SER A 133 15.26 3.10 23.29
C SER A 133 16.29 2.74 24.35
N GLU A 134 17.28 3.60 24.59
CA GLU A 134 18.06 3.58 25.82
C GLU A 134 17.10 3.94 26.96
N GLN A 135 16.50 2.92 27.58
CA GLN A 135 15.94 3.06 28.92
C GLN A 135 17.13 3.09 29.89
N GLY A 136 17.36 4.26 30.48
CA GLY A 136 18.22 4.43 31.66
C GLY A 136 17.58 3.94 32.94
#